data_AF-A0A7M3Y2C3-F1
#
_entry.id   AF-A0A7M3Y2C3-F1
#
_cell.length_a   1.000
_cell.length_b   1.000
_cell.length_c   1.000
_cell.angle_alpha   90.00
_cell.angle_beta   90.00
_cell.angle_gamma   90.00
#
_symmetry.space_group_name_H-M   'P 1'
#
loop_
_entity.id
_entity.type
_entity.pdbx_description
1 polymer ?
#
loop_
_entity_poly.entity_id
_entity_poly.type
_entity_poly.pdbx_seq_one_letter_code
_entity_poly.pdbx_strand_id
1 'polypeptide(L)'
;MSQSESHLHDAWRPSAMVEVDSEVEAPSGFSSHLFRGMRFRIELLEPEESISTLEGWQKTTEELTEWGEVPRNIQSIELKASNRGPIMELNAEDGLWLAEIQPWGGPNLRSRSRIAPDDFDVPCGGYLHEDHELILLRRKREFSTNASDVLLDHLQRNDAESAQTLL
;
A
#
# COMPACT_ATOMS: atom_id res chain seq x y z
N MET A 1 18.39 -24.52 3.39
CA MET A 1 17.85 -23.22 2.96
C MET A 1 16.57 -23.01 3.72
N SER A 2 16.55 -22.04 4.63
CA SER A 2 15.43 -21.84 5.56
C SER A 2 14.32 -21.14 4.80
N GLN A 3 13.27 -21.87 4.46
CA GLN A 3 12.00 -21.31 4.01
C GLN A 3 11.33 -20.69 5.23
N SER A 4 11.73 -19.45 5.55
CA SER A 4 10.85 -18.49 6.21
C SER A 4 10.02 -17.88 5.09
N GLU A 5 9.07 -18.65 4.54
CA GLU A 5 8.07 -18.11 3.62
C GLU A 5 7.25 -17.10 4.41
N SER A 6 7.59 -15.82 4.28
CA SER A 6 6.82 -14.76 4.90
C SER A 6 5.48 -14.69 4.17
N HIS A 7 4.38 -14.90 4.90
CA HIS A 7 3.01 -14.79 4.39
C HIS A 7 2.69 -13.41 3.77
N LEU A 8 3.60 -12.44 3.89
CA LEU A 8 3.46 -11.12 3.34
C LEU A 8 3.53 -11.11 1.81
N HIS A 9 4.32 -11.98 1.20
CA HIS A 9 4.64 -11.91 -0.23
C HIS A 9 3.64 -12.64 -1.13
N ASP A 10 3.12 -13.79 -0.68
CA ASP A 10 2.29 -14.68 -1.51
C ASP A 10 0.98 -14.08 -2.01
N ALA A 11 0.47 -13.05 -1.32
CA ALA A 11 -0.83 -12.46 -1.65
C ALA A 11 -0.80 -11.56 -2.90
N TRP A 12 0.35 -10.98 -3.24
CA TRP A 12 0.45 -9.94 -4.28
C TRP A 12 1.65 -10.08 -5.21
N ARG A 13 2.66 -10.90 -4.86
CA ARG A 13 3.78 -11.16 -5.79
C ARG A 13 3.28 -11.86 -7.06
N PRO A 14 3.84 -11.54 -8.24
CA PRO A 14 3.51 -12.23 -9.49
C PRO A 14 3.95 -13.70 -9.47
N SER A 15 3.03 -14.62 -9.18
CA SER A 15 3.32 -16.06 -9.08
C SER A 15 3.67 -16.75 -10.40
N ALA A 16 3.31 -16.15 -11.54
CA ALA A 16 3.55 -16.70 -12.88
C ALA A 16 4.90 -16.24 -13.49
N MET A 17 5.71 -15.47 -12.75
CA MET A 17 6.97 -14.92 -13.23
C MET A 17 8.15 -15.50 -12.45
N VAL A 18 9.34 -15.48 -13.05
CA VAL A 18 10.58 -15.94 -12.42
C VAL A 18 11.33 -14.73 -11.89
N GLU A 19 11.73 -14.79 -10.63
CA GLU A 19 12.61 -13.80 -10.02
C GLU A 19 14.03 -13.94 -10.55
N VAL A 20 14.66 -12.82 -10.89
CA VAL A 20 16.04 -12.70 -11.34
C VAL A 20 16.69 -11.54 -10.59
N ASP A 21 18.01 -11.42 -10.70
CA ASP A 21 18.76 -10.34 -10.04
C ASP A 21 18.27 -8.96 -10.50
N SER A 22 17.95 -8.09 -9.55
CA SER A 22 17.72 -6.67 -9.78
C SER A 22 19.04 -5.91 -9.69
N GLU A 23 19.17 -4.87 -10.53
CA GLU A 23 20.29 -3.92 -10.49
C GLU A 23 19.85 -2.58 -9.87
N VAL A 24 18.57 -2.44 -9.48
CA VAL A 24 18.03 -1.23 -8.88
C VAL A 24 18.38 -1.20 -7.39
N GLU A 25 18.97 -0.10 -6.96
CA GLU A 25 19.22 0.18 -5.55
C GLU A 25 17.89 0.59 -4.89
N ALA A 26 17.48 -0.16 -3.87
CA ALA A 26 16.26 0.12 -3.14
C ALA A 26 16.51 1.15 -2.02
N PRO A 27 15.51 2.00 -1.69
CA PRO A 27 15.61 2.87 -0.51
C PRO A 27 15.60 2.04 0.78
N SER A 28 16.07 2.62 1.89
CA SER A 28 16.11 1.96 3.20
C SER A 28 14.77 1.32 3.59
N GLY A 29 14.83 0.07 4.05
CA GLY A 29 13.66 -0.72 4.45
C GLY A 29 12.86 -1.28 3.27
N PHE A 30 13.41 -1.21 2.06
CA PHE A 30 12.91 -1.92 0.89
C PHE A 30 14.02 -2.76 0.26
N SER A 31 13.61 -3.85 -0.39
CA SER A 31 14.46 -4.66 -1.27
C SER A 31 13.94 -4.58 -2.71
N SER A 32 14.87 -4.56 -3.67
CA SER A 32 14.52 -4.52 -5.09
C SER A 32 14.46 -5.95 -5.66
N HIS A 33 13.36 -6.26 -6.34
CA HIS A 33 13.16 -7.57 -6.96
C HIS A 33 12.76 -7.44 -8.42
N LEU A 34 13.44 -8.17 -9.29
CA LEU A 34 13.15 -8.17 -10.71
C LEU A 34 12.46 -9.48 -11.11
N PHE A 35 11.24 -9.37 -11.64
CA PHE A 35 10.50 -10.52 -12.15
C PHE A 35 10.45 -10.49 -13.68
N ARG A 36 10.70 -11.64 -14.30
CA ARG A 36 10.63 -11.84 -15.75
C ARG A 36 9.67 -12.96 -16.14
N GLY A 37 8.83 -12.66 -17.13
CA GLY A 37 8.03 -13.63 -17.88
C GLY A 37 8.39 -13.58 -19.36
N MET A 38 7.68 -14.34 -20.21
CA MET A 38 7.99 -14.44 -21.65
C MET A 38 8.16 -13.08 -22.37
N ARG A 39 7.38 -12.06 -22.00
CA ARG A 39 7.44 -10.71 -22.59
C ARG A 39 7.23 -9.57 -21.59
N PHE A 40 7.11 -9.90 -20.32
CA PHE A 40 6.85 -8.94 -19.26
C PHE A 40 8.05 -8.89 -18.33
N ARG A 41 8.40 -7.68 -17.92
CA ARG A 41 9.37 -7.38 -16.89
C ARG A 41 8.67 -6.49 -15.88
N ILE A 42 8.79 -6.80 -14.61
CA ILE A 42 8.33 -5.92 -13.53
C ILE A 42 9.41 -5.85 -12.46
N GLU A 43 9.71 -4.64 -12.05
CA GLU A 43 10.63 -4.34 -10.96
C GLU A 43 9.77 -3.95 -9.77
N LEU A 44 10.05 -4.55 -8.61
CA LEU A 44 9.28 -4.36 -7.39
C LEU A 44 10.18 -3.81 -6.29
N LEU A 45 9.71 -2.77 -5.61
CA LEU A 45 10.27 -2.34 -4.32
C LEU A 45 9.43 -2.95 -3.22
N GLU A 46 9.96 -4.00 -2.61
CA GLU A 46 9.27 -4.74 -1.57
C GLU A 46 9.67 -4.25 -0.19
N PRO A 47 8.72 -4.01 0.73
CA PRO A 47 9.07 -3.65 2.09
C PRO A 47 9.70 -4.81 2.84
N GLU A 48 10.81 -4.51 3.51
CA GLU A 48 11.38 -5.42 4.51
C GLU A 48 10.49 -5.46 5.76
N GLU A 49 10.48 -6.58 6.48
CA GLU A 49 9.72 -6.70 7.74
C GLU A 49 10.11 -5.62 8.77
N SER A 50 11.34 -5.12 8.70
CA SER A 50 11.88 -4.07 9.57
C SER A 50 11.06 -2.77 9.55
N ILE A 51 10.41 -2.45 8.42
CA ILE A 51 9.56 -1.24 8.26
C ILE A 51 8.37 -1.24 9.21
N SER A 52 7.93 -2.41 9.69
CA SER A 52 6.81 -2.55 10.64
C SER A 52 7.17 -2.20 12.08
N THR A 53 8.43 -1.81 12.33
CA THR A 53 8.88 -1.28 13.62
C THR A 53 8.92 0.25 13.59
N LEU A 54 8.79 0.91 14.74
CA LEU A 54 8.85 2.38 14.80
C LEU A 54 10.18 2.94 14.28
N GLU A 55 11.29 2.31 14.67
CA GLU A 55 12.63 2.69 14.23
C GLU A 55 12.83 2.44 12.73
N GLY A 56 12.37 1.28 12.23
CA GLY A 56 12.45 0.94 10.81
C GLY A 56 11.62 1.90 9.95
N TRP A 57 10.38 2.18 10.34
CA TRP A 57 9.54 3.18 9.67
C TRP A 57 10.20 4.55 9.63
N GLN A 58 10.73 5.03 10.76
CA GLN A 58 11.40 6.32 10.82
C GLN A 58 12.60 6.35 9.87
N LYS A 59 13.50 5.36 9.95
CA LYS A 59 14.68 5.27 9.09
C LYS A 59 14.30 5.22 7.60
N THR A 60 13.29 4.42 7.26
CA THR A 60 12.80 4.31 5.88
C THR A 60 12.25 5.64 5.38
N THR A 61 11.39 6.29 6.16
CA THR A 61 10.73 7.53 5.74
C THR A 61 11.67 8.74 5.70
N GLU A 62 12.77 8.74 6.46
CA GLU A 62 13.81 9.78 6.41
C GLU A 62 14.51 9.87 5.04
N GLU A 63 14.60 8.78 4.28
CA GLU A 63 15.19 8.77 2.94
C GLU A 63 14.19 9.14 1.82
N LEU A 64 12.91 9.24 2.16
CA LEU A 64 11.83 9.50 1.20
C LEU A 64 11.38 10.95 1.24
N THR A 65 10.78 11.41 0.14
CA THR A 65 10.22 12.77 0.09
C THR A 65 8.76 12.76 0.52
N GLU A 66 8.46 13.42 1.65
CA GLU A 66 7.10 13.63 2.14
C GLU A 66 6.25 14.46 1.17
N TRP A 67 4.95 14.15 1.06
CA TRP A 67 3.95 15.02 0.43
C TRP A 67 2.61 14.95 1.15
N GLY A 68 1.87 16.06 1.16
CA GLY A 68 0.56 16.12 1.82
C GLY A 68 0.66 15.95 3.34
N GLU A 69 -0.32 15.29 3.94
CA GLU A 69 -0.33 14.97 5.36
C GLU A 69 0.42 13.66 5.66
N VAL A 70 1.22 13.67 6.73
CA VAL A 70 1.90 12.48 7.23
C VAL A 70 1.68 12.32 8.74
N PRO A 71 1.51 11.10 9.27
CA PRO A 71 1.37 10.87 10.70
C PRO A 71 2.63 11.29 11.45
N ARG A 72 2.45 11.90 12.61
CA ARG A 72 3.54 12.22 13.56
C ARG A 72 3.31 11.42 14.84
N ASN A 73 4.40 11.12 15.56
CA ASN A 73 4.35 10.41 16.85
C ASN A 73 3.60 9.06 16.74
N ILE A 74 4.00 8.21 15.79
CA ILE A 74 3.44 6.87 15.62
C ILE A 74 3.74 6.03 16.87
N GLN A 75 2.70 5.40 17.40
CA GLN A 75 2.72 4.60 18.63
C GLN A 75 2.79 3.10 18.33
N SER A 76 2.15 2.65 17.24
CA SER A 76 2.21 1.25 16.79
C SER A 76 2.00 1.14 15.29
N ILE A 77 2.56 0.09 14.70
CA ILE A 77 2.44 -0.25 13.27
C ILE A 77 2.04 -1.71 13.16
N GLU A 78 1.01 -2.00 12.37
CA GLU A 78 0.59 -3.36 12.04
C GLU A 78 0.68 -3.56 10.53
N LEU A 79 1.54 -4.47 10.08
CA LEU A 79 1.71 -4.81 8.67
C LEU A 79 0.76 -5.95 8.27
N LYS A 80 0.03 -5.76 7.17
CA LYS A 80 -0.89 -6.74 6.59
C LYS A 80 -0.60 -6.90 5.10
N ALA A 81 -0.75 -8.11 4.60
CA ALA A 81 -0.77 -8.36 3.15
C ALA A 81 -2.17 -8.09 2.60
N SER A 82 -2.24 -7.47 1.42
CA SER A 82 -3.44 -7.43 0.60
C SER A 82 -3.13 -8.00 -0.79
N ASN A 83 -4.16 -8.31 -1.57
CA ASN A 83 -3.99 -8.69 -2.98
C ASN A 83 -3.49 -7.52 -3.86
N ARG A 84 -3.47 -6.30 -3.33
CA ARG A 84 -2.98 -5.08 -3.99
C ARG A 84 -1.66 -4.57 -3.39
N GLY A 85 -0.94 -5.43 -2.70
CA GLY A 85 0.33 -5.10 -2.08
C GLY A 85 0.23 -4.97 -0.57
N PRO A 86 1.36 -4.74 0.10
CA PRO A 86 1.41 -4.59 1.55
C PRO A 86 0.70 -3.31 2.01
N ILE A 87 -0.05 -3.41 3.09
CA ILE A 87 -0.69 -2.28 3.77
C ILE A 87 -0.25 -2.26 5.23
N MET A 88 -0.09 -1.08 5.81
CA MET A 88 0.16 -0.92 7.24
C MET A 88 -0.92 -0.07 7.88
N GLU A 89 -1.37 -0.49 9.04
CA GLU A 89 -2.19 0.35 9.92
C GLU A 89 -1.26 1.03 10.93
N LEU A 90 -1.28 2.36 10.93
CA LEU A 90 -0.45 3.17 11.83
C LEU A 90 -1.38 3.80 12.86
N ASN A 91 -1.08 3.58 14.13
CA ASN A 91 -1.72 4.30 15.22
C ASN A 91 -0.81 5.46 15.62
N ALA A 92 -1.26 6.68 15.40
CA ALA A 92 -0.52 7.91 15.71
C ALA A 92 -1.30 8.74 16.73
N GLU A 93 -0.64 9.74 17.31
CA GLU A 93 -1.28 10.66 18.26
C GLU A 93 -2.54 11.33 17.68
N ASP A 94 -2.53 11.61 16.38
CA ASP A 94 -3.61 12.30 15.68
C ASP A 94 -4.63 11.34 15.02
N GLY A 95 -4.56 10.05 15.35
CA GLY A 95 -5.56 9.05 14.96
C GLY A 95 -5.00 7.87 14.18
N LEU A 96 -5.91 7.11 13.58
CA LEU A 96 -5.58 5.92 12.80
C LEU A 96 -5.33 6.26 11.33
N TRP A 97 -4.29 5.64 10.78
CA TRP A 97 -3.87 5.81 9.41
C TRP A 97 -3.76 4.48 8.70
N LEU A 98 -3.96 4.52 7.39
CA LEU A 98 -3.66 3.43 6.47
C LEU A 98 -2.52 3.89 5.56
N ALA A 99 -1.43 3.13 5.57
CA ALA A 99 -0.32 3.28 4.63
C ALA A 99 -0.37 2.16 3.59
N GLU A 100 -0.55 2.53 2.32
CA GLU A 100 -0.58 1.59 1.20
C GLU A 100 0.78 1.64 0.49
N ILE A 101 1.53 0.54 0.53
CA ILE A 101 2.79 0.44 -0.20
C ILE A 101 2.48 0.15 -1.67
N GLN A 102 3.18 0.84 -2.57
CA GLN A 102 3.03 0.71 -4.03
C GLN A 102 4.25 -0.01 -4.62
N PRO A 103 4.37 -1.34 -4.46
CA PRO A 103 5.60 -2.05 -4.81
C PRO A 103 5.90 -2.03 -6.31
N TRP A 104 4.90 -1.85 -7.17
CA TRP A 104 5.02 -1.75 -8.64
C TRP A 104 4.99 -0.31 -9.17
N GLY A 105 5.07 0.70 -8.29
CA GLY A 105 4.95 2.11 -8.64
C GLY A 105 3.51 2.63 -8.59
N GLY A 106 3.33 3.82 -8.00
CA GLY A 106 2.01 4.39 -7.75
C GLY A 106 1.34 5.05 -8.98
N PRO A 107 0.03 5.30 -8.92
CA PRO A 107 -0.76 5.83 -10.05
C PRO A 107 -0.60 7.33 -10.31
N ASN A 108 0.33 8.02 -9.65
CA ASN A 108 0.44 9.48 -9.61
C ASN A 108 -0.83 10.17 -9.06
N LEU A 109 -1.32 9.67 -7.93
CA LEU A 109 -2.54 10.13 -7.26
C LEU A 109 -2.40 11.47 -6.56
N ARG A 110 -1.21 11.92 -6.16
CA ARG A 110 -0.93 13.19 -5.46
C ARG A 110 -1.63 14.39 -6.11
N SER A 111 -1.55 14.47 -7.45
CA SER A 111 -2.18 15.56 -8.20
C SER A 111 -3.71 15.53 -8.12
N ARG A 112 -4.29 14.32 -8.11
CA ARG A 112 -5.74 14.08 -8.04
C ARG A 112 -6.25 14.26 -6.61
N SER A 113 -5.52 13.76 -5.62
CA SER A 113 -5.80 13.95 -4.20
C SER A 113 -5.93 15.42 -3.83
N ARG A 114 -5.04 16.27 -4.35
CA ARG A 114 -5.04 17.72 -4.06
C ARG A 114 -6.32 18.44 -4.49
N ILE A 115 -7.02 17.93 -5.51
CA ILE A 115 -8.25 18.56 -6.04
C ILE A 115 -9.50 17.77 -5.68
N ALA A 116 -9.35 16.67 -4.95
CA ALA A 116 -10.48 15.86 -4.52
C ALA A 116 -11.30 16.63 -3.48
N PRO A 117 -12.63 16.52 -3.50
CA PRO A 117 -13.47 17.00 -2.42
C PRO A 117 -13.12 16.35 -1.08
N ASP A 118 -13.28 17.08 0.03
CA ASP A 118 -12.88 16.62 1.39
C ASP A 118 -13.63 15.35 1.84
N ASP A 119 -14.84 15.14 1.33
CA ASP A 119 -15.68 13.98 1.62
C ASP A 119 -15.21 12.71 0.89
N PHE A 120 -14.35 12.82 -0.13
CA PHE A 120 -13.84 11.66 -0.86
C PHE A 120 -12.78 10.91 -0.05
N ASP A 121 -12.79 9.59 -0.17
CA ASP A 121 -11.73 8.74 0.35
C ASP A 121 -10.58 8.66 -0.67
N VAL A 122 -9.71 9.65 -0.63
CA VAL A 122 -8.45 9.71 -1.40
C VAL A 122 -7.25 9.76 -0.44
N PRO A 123 -6.04 9.36 -0.88
CA PRO A 123 -4.84 9.56 -0.09
C PRO A 123 -4.65 11.05 0.22
N CYS A 124 -4.43 11.40 1.47
CA CYS A 124 -4.20 12.79 1.91
C CYS A 124 -2.71 13.15 1.95
N GLY A 125 -1.83 12.16 1.84
CA GLY A 125 -0.39 12.35 1.73
C GLY A 125 0.36 11.07 1.44
N GLY A 126 1.66 11.06 1.68
CA GLY A 126 2.50 9.90 1.43
C GLY A 126 3.99 10.23 1.33
N TYR A 127 4.73 9.27 0.81
CA TYR A 127 6.17 9.34 0.60
C TYR A 127 6.51 8.96 -0.84
N LEU A 128 7.44 9.73 -1.42
CA LEU A 128 7.96 9.52 -2.76
C LEU A 128 9.38 8.96 -2.71
N HIS A 129 9.67 8.07 -3.65
CA HIS A 129 11.02 7.64 -4.00
C HIS A 129 11.27 8.01 -5.46
N GLU A 130 12.34 8.76 -5.75
CA GLU A 130 12.65 9.25 -7.11
C GLU A 130 11.44 9.88 -7.83
N ASP A 131 10.71 10.76 -7.14
CA ASP A 131 9.47 11.41 -7.61
C ASP A 131 8.26 10.48 -7.87
N HIS A 132 8.39 9.17 -7.63
CA HIS A 132 7.31 8.20 -7.73
C HIS A 132 6.69 7.90 -6.36
N GLU A 133 5.37 7.76 -6.32
CA GLU A 133 4.65 7.40 -5.10
C GLU A 133 4.99 5.97 -4.67
N LEU A 134 5.69 5.84 -3.54
CA LEU A 134 6.06 4.55 -2.95
C LEU A 134 5.13 4.18 -1.79
N ILE A 135 4.74 5.15 -0.98
CA ILE A 135 3.80 4.96 0.13
C ILE A 135 2.69 6.00 0.01
N LEU A 136 1.44 5.55 -0.03
CA LEU A 136 0.27 6.41 0.04
C LEU A 136 -0.32 6.37 1.45
N LEU A 137 -0.75 7.52 1.97
CA LEU A 137 -1.32 7.65 3.31
C LEU A 137 -2.76 8.13 3.25
N ARG A 138 -3.61 7.49 4.06
CA ARG A 138 -5.02 7.84 4.27
C ARG A 138 -5.32 7.92 5.76
N ARG A 139 -6.23 8.82 6.12
CA ARG A 139 -6.91 8.75 7.42
C ARG A 139 -7.84 7.54 7.40
N LYS A 140 -7.69 6.62 8.34
CA LYS A 140 -8.60 5.48 8.46
C LYS A 140 -9.92 6.00 9.02
N ARG A 141 -10.93 6.10 8.16
CA ARG A 141 -12.30 6.46 8.54
C ARG A 141 -13.04 5.19 8.95
N GLU A 142 -13.61 5.18 10.15
CA GLU A 142 -14.55 4.13 10.54
C GLU A 142 -15.89 4.41 9.86
N PHE A 143 -16.10 3.83 8.67
CA PHE A 143 -17.42 3.82 8.07
C PHE A 143 -18.26 2.76 8.78
N SER A 144 -19.47 3.12 9.24
CA SER A 144 -20.40 2.16 9.85
C SER A 144 -20.84 1.06 8.88
N THR A 145 -20.70 1.28 7.57
CA THR A 145 -21.03 0.32 6.51
C THR A 145 -20.21 0.63 5.27
N ASN A 146 -19.40 -0.33 4.81
CA ASN A 146 -18.61 -0.21 3.59
C ASN A 146 -19.48 -0.56 2.37
N ALA A 147 -19.70 0.40 1.47
CA ALA A 147 -20.51 0.20 0.27
C ALA A 147 -20.00 -0.95 -0.62
N SER A 148 -18.68 -1.21 -0.63
CA SER A 148 -18.10 -2.34 -1.37
C SER A 148 -18.53 -3.69 -0.80
N ASP A 149 -18.62 -3.81 0.53
CA ASP A 149 -19.02 -5.06 1.19
C ASP A 149 -20.52 -5.31 0.99
N VAL A 150 -21.34 -4.26 1.04
CA VAL A 150 -22.78 -4.35 0.73
C VAL A 150 -23.00 -4.71 -0.74
N LEU A 151 -22.27 -4.07 -1.65
CA LEU A 151 -22.31 -4.40 -3.08
C LEU A 151 -21.90 -5.85 -3.32
N LEU A 152 -20.83 -6.31 -2.68
CA LEU A 152 -20.37 -7.69 -2.80
C LEU A 152 -21.41 -8.68 -2.28
N ASP A 153 -22.06 -8.40 -1.13
CA ASP A 153 -23.15 -9.21 -0.59
C ASP A 153 -24.34 -9.29 -1.56
N HIS A 154 -24.78 -8.16 -2.15
CA HIS A 154 -25.85 -8.14 -3.14
C HIS A 154 -25.49 -8.95 -4.39
N LEU A 155 -24.27 -8.78 -4.92
CA LEU A 155 -23.79 -9.55 -6.07
C LEU A 155 -23.70 -11.05 -5.77
N GLN A 156 -23.23 -11.44 -4.57
CA GLN A 156 -23.17 -12.84 -4.13
C GLN A 156 -24.56 -13.48 -4.00
N ARG A 157 -25.58 -12.68 -3.68
CA ARG A 157 -26.99 -13.10 -3.62
C ARG A 157 -27.69 -13.03 -4.98
N ASN A 158 -26.97 -12.64 -6.04
CA ASN A 158 -27.52 -12.39 -7.37
C ASN A 158 -28.67 -11.35 -7.38
N ASP A 159 -28.61 -10.39 -6.45
CA ASP A 159 -29.56 -9.29 -6.33
C ASP A 159 -29.03 -8.06 -7.07
N ALA A 160 -29.18 -8.10 -8.39
CA ALA A 160 -28.72 -7.02 -9.27
C ALA A 160 -29.47 -5.69 -9.02
N GLU A 161 -30.72 -5.75 -8.56
CA GLU A 161 -31.56 -4.57 -8.33
C GLU A 161 -31.05 -3.78 -7.12
N SER A 162 -30.77 -4.46 -6.00
CA SER A 162 -30.16 -3.83 -4.83
C SER A 162 -28.73 -3.38 -5.10
N ALA A 163 -27.94 -4.16 -5.84
CA ALA A 163 -26.58 -3.78 -6.24
C ALA A 163 -26.56 -2.47 -7.06
N GLN A 164 -27.50 -2.30 -7.98
CA GLN A 164 -27.58 -1.12 -8.84
C GLN A 164 -27.95 0.15 -8.09
N THR A 165 -28.63 0.04 -6.94
CA THR A 165 -29.01 1.19 -6.10
C THR A 165 -27.79 1.82 -5.38
N LEU A 166 -26.66 1.12 -5.34
CA LEU A 166 -25.42 1.58 -4.69
C LEU A 166 -24.43 2.30 -5.63
N LEU A 167 -24.72 2.35 -6.93
CA LEU A 167 -23.85 2.92 -7.99
C LEU A 167 -24.38 4.26 -8.51
#